data_AF-A0A969BRY9-F1
#
_entry.id   AF-A0A969BRY9-F1
#
_cell.length_a   1.000
_cell.length_b   1.000
_cell.length_c   1.000
_cell.angle_alpha   90.00
_cell.angle_beta   90.00
_cell.angle_gamma   90.00
#
_symmetry.space_group_name_H-M   'P 1'
#
loop_
_entity.id
_entity.type
_entity.pdbx_description
1 polymer ?
#
loop_
_entity_poly.entity_id
_entity_poly.type
_entity_poly.pdbx_seq_one_letter_code
_entity_poly.pdbx_strand_id
1 'polypeptide(L)'
;MKAAKDEPALANDMVSFKATALHFLGEVEAIFGIWVLALIAAMAAFYDLETVKNYMMNVNFTEPLFVVVIMALAATRPVLRFSETCLRFFAKFGKESPAAWWLSILIIAPLLGSLITEPGAMTIAAMLLAKKFYRLKPSPQFAYATLGLLFVNISVGGVLTNFAAPPVLMVASKWELTSLEMFQNFGEKTILAILLSSGLYFLIFRRELNEMGKAAGDHDGDGIGDLVETERKVPIFITLVHLGFMAWTVTFAHYPPLFIGGFLFFIAFSQATAHHQHDVICVARF
;
A
#
# COMPACT_ATOMS: atom_id res chain seq x y z
N MET A 1 -18.21 -10.34 -28.93
CA MET A 1 -16.82 -10.74 -29.28
C MET A 1 -15.93 -9.51 -29.34
N LYS A 2 -15.44 -9.07 -28.18
CA LYS A 2 -14.35 -8.07 -28.05
C LYS A 2 -13.47 -8.40 -26.83
N ALA A 3 -13.32 -9.69 -26.54
CA ALA A 3 -12.55 -10.23 -25.42
C ALA A 3 -11.08 -10.55 -25.81
N ALA A 4 -10.54 -9.89 -26.85
CA ALA A 4 -9.29 -10.28 -27.48
C ALA A 4 -8.24 -9.15 -27.54
N LYS A 5 -8.34 -8.13 -26.69
CA LYS A 5 -7.27 -7.15 -26.48
C LYS A 5 -7.15 -6.86 -25.00
N ASP A 6 -5.96 -7.07 -24.46
CA ASP A 6 -5.55 -6.78 -23.09
C ASP A 6 -5.57 -5.26 -22.80
N GLU A 7 -6.75 -4.64 -22.88
CA GLU A 7 -7.01 -3.28 -22.39
C GLU A 7 -7.61 -3.39 -20.98
N PRO A 8 -7.12 -2.60 -19.99
CA PRO A 8 -7.74 -2.55 -18.67
C PRO A 8 -9.18 -2.04 -18.83
N ALA A 9 -10.15 -2.84 -18.38
CA ALA A 9 -11.56 -2.51 -18.48
C ALA A 9 -11.83 -1.17 -17.75
N LEU A 10 -12.32 -0.17 -18.49
CA LEU A 10 -12.76 1.11 -17.95
C LEU A 10 -14.02 0.87 -17.09
N ALA A 11 -14.14 1.56 -15.95
CA ALA A 11 -15.33 1.49 -15.09
C ALA A 11 -16.64 1.86 -15.84
N ASN A 12 -16.54 2.64 -16.92
CA ASN A 12 -17.68 2.98 -17.79
C ASN A 12 -18.10 1.85 -18.75
N ASP A 13 -17.31 0.77 -18.88
CA ASP A 13 -17.64 -0.41 -19.71
C ASP A 13 -18.30 -1.54 -18.89
N MET A 14 -18.43 -1.40 -17.57
CA MET A 14 -19.06 -2.40 -16.71
C MET A 14 -20.58 -2.20 -16.66
N VAL A 15 -21.30 -2.70 -17.67
CA VAL A 15 -22.78 -2.61 -17.81
C VAL A 15 -23.56 -3.37 -16.71
N SER A 16 -22.89 -3.96 -15.72
CA SER A 16 -23.51 -4.70 -14.63
C SER A 16 -23.39 -3.96 -13.31
N PHE A 17 -24.53 -3.47 -12.81
CA PHE A 17 -24.65 -2.91 -11.45
C PHE A 17 -24.09 -3.88 -10.40
N LYS A 18 -24.28 -5.20 -10.57
CA LYS A 18 -23.72 -6.21 -9.65
C LYS A 18 -22.19 -6.20 -9.63
N ALA A 19 -21.55 -6.02 -10.79
CA ALA A 19 -20.09 -5.99 -10.86
C ALA A 19 -19.53 -4.69 -10.24
N THR A 20 -20.20 -3.57 -10.48
CA THR A 20 -19.86 -2.28 -9.84
C THR A 20 -20.06 -2.35 -8.32
N ALA A 21 -21.15 -2.95 -7.86
CA ALA A 21 -21.42 -3.13 -6.43
C ALA A 21 -20.38 -4.06 -5.76
N LEU A 22 -20.01 -5.17 -6.40
CA LEU A 22 -18.97 -6.07 -5.89
C LEU A 22 -17.59 -5.42 -5.87
N HIS A 23 -17.28 -4.59 -6.87
CA HIS A 23 -16.05 -3.78 -6.87
C HIS A 23 -16.05 -2.79 -5.72
N PHE A 24 -17.14 -2.04 -5.56
CA PHE A 24 -17.30 -1.07 -4.47
C PHE A 24 -17.17 -1.74 -3.10
N LEU A 25 -17.75 -2.93 -2.89
CA LEU A 25 -17.58 -3.69 -1.65
C LEU A 25 -16.13 -4.15 -1.38
N GLY A 26 -15.25 -4.14 -2.39
CA GLY A 26 -13.83 -4.43 -2.27
C GLY A 26 -12.95 -3.21 -1.99
N GLU A 27 -13.50 -2.00 -2.12
CA GLU A 27 -12.79 -0.76 -1.78
C GLU A 27 -12.73 -0.60 -0.25
N VAL A 28 -11.56 -0.26 0.26
CA VAL A 28 -11.31 -0.20 1.71
C VAL A 28 -12.15 0.90 2.36
N GLU A 29 -12.37 2.00 1.65
CA GLU A 29 -13.20 3.15 2.01
C GLU A 29 -14.67 2.74 2.20
N ALA A 30 -15.19 1.92 1.29
CA ALA A 30 -16.55 1.40 1.36
C ALA A 30 -16.70 0.46 2.56
N ILE A 31 -15.72 -0.41 2.80
CA ILE A 31 -15.72 -1.33 3.94
C ILE A 31 -15.80 -0.55 5.25
N PHE A 32 -14.97 0.49 5.45
CA PHE A 32 -15.04 1.33 6.64
C PHE A 32 -16.42 2.01 6.79
N GLY A 33 -16.94 2.61 5.72
CA GLY A 33 -18.25 3.27 5.74
C GLY A 33 -19.39 2.31 6.09
N ILE A 34 -19.39 1.11 5.53
CA ILE A 34 -20.41 0.08 5.79
C ILE A 34 -20.39 -0.35 7.25
N TRP A 35 -19.21 -0.58 7.84
CA TRP A 35 -19.10 -0.95 9.25
C TRP A 35 -19.51 0.17 10.20
N VAL A 36 -19.26 1.44 9.85
CA VAL A 36 -19.77 2.58 10.62
C VAL A 36 -21.30 2.60 10.62
N LEU A 37 -21.94 2.36 9.47
CA LEU A 37 -23.41 2.28 9.39
C LEU A 37 -23.96 1.11 10.23
N ALA A 38 -23.31 -0.05 10.17
CA ALA A 38 -23.69 -1.20 10.99
C ALA A 38 -23.57 -0.91 12.49
N LEU A 39 -22.49 -0.23 12.91
CA LEU A 39 -22.28 0.19 14.30
C LEU A 39 -23.36 1.19 14.74
N ILE A 40 -23.65 2.22 13.93
CA ILE A 40 -24.70 3.20 14.22
C ILE A 40 -26.07 2.52 14.35
N ALA A 41 -26.39 1.59 13.44
CA ALA A 41 -27.65 0.85 13.48
C ALA A 41 -27.75 -0.02 14.73
N ALA A 42 -26.68 -0.73 15.11
CA ALA A 42 -26.65 -1.52 16.33
C ALA A 42 -26.82 -0.64 17.58
N MET A 43 -26.08 0.47 17.68
CA MET A 43 -26.19 1.38 18.82
C MET A 43 -27.58 2.01 18.92
N ALA A 44 -28.19 2.41 17.79
CA ALA A 44 -29.54 2.94 17.77
C ALA A 44 -30.60 1.89 18.14
N ALA A 45 -30.36 0.61 17.84
CA ALA A 45 -31.28 -0.49 18.15
C ALA A 45 -31.18 -0.99 19.60
N PHE A 46 -29.97 -1.07 20.16
CA PHE A 46 -29.74 -1.55 21.53
C PHE A 46 -29.86 -0.44 22.59
N TYR A 47 -29.56 0.79 22.21
CA TYR A 47 -29.64 1.97 23.07
C TYR A 47 -30.62 2.96 22.44
N ASP A 48 -30.13 4.07 21.90
CA ASP A 48 -30.95 5.17 21.39
C ASP A 48 -30.10 6.13 20.53
N LEU A 49 -30.76 7.07 19.86
CA LEU A 49 -30.09 8.05 18.99
C LEU A 49 -29.23 9.08 19.75
N GLU A 50 -29.52 9.36 21.01
CA GLU A 50 -28.72 10.27 21.84
C GLU A 50 -27.39 9.61 22.20
N THR A 51 -27.40 8.32 22.57
CA THR A 51 -26.19 7.52 22.78
C THR A 51 -25.30 7.48 21.53
N VAL A 52 -25.87 7.31 20.34
CA VAL A 52 -25.11 7.38 19.07
C VAL A 52 -24.43 8.74 18.89
N LYS A 53 -25.18 9.84 19.06
CA LYS A 53 -24.64 11.20 18.93
C LYS A 53 -23.52 11.45 19.95
N ASN A 54 -23.74 11.08 21.20
CA ASN A 54 -22.76 11.25 22.27
C ASN A 54 -21.49 10.45 21.99
N TYR A 55 -21.61 9.20 21.51
CA TYR A 55 -20.45 8.42 21.12
C TYR A 55 -19.68 9.08 19.97
N MET A 56 -20.37 9.48 18.89
CA MET A 56 -19.74 10.14 17.74
C MET A 56 -19.06 11.48 18.09
N MET A 57 -19.56 12.22 19.07
CA MET A 57 -18.95 13.49 19.48
C MET A 57 -17.73 13.32 20.39
N ASN A 58 -17.56 12.16 21.04
CA ASN A 58 -16.49 11.93 22.02
C ASN A 58 -15.37 11.01 21.50
N VAL A 59 -15.58 10.30 20.39
CA VAL A 59 -14.55 9.44 19.79
C VAL A 59 -13.47 10.27 19.10
N ASN A 60 -12.21 9.86 19.28
CA ASN A 60 -11.09 10.48 18.59
C ASN A 60 -10.89 9.86 17.19
N PHE A 61 -11.10 10.66 16.14
CA PHE A 61 -10.94 10.23 14.74
C PHE A 61 -9.55 10.51 14.15
N THR A 62 -8.59 10.95 14.96
CA THR A 62 -7.24 11.33 14.48
C THR A 62 -6.57 10.20 13.70
N GLU A 63 -6.53 9.01 14.28
CA GLU A 63 -5.92 7.83 13.64
C GLU A 63 -6.65 7.41 12.35
N PRO A 64 -7.98 7.18 12.35
CA PRO A 64 -8.70 6.88 11.11
C PRO A 64 -8.50 7.92 9.99
N LEU A 65 -8.55 9.22 10.33
CA LEU A 65 -8.34 10.29 9.35
C LEU A 65 -6.92 10.29 8.81
N PHE A 66 -5.93 10.06 9.67
CA PHE A 66 -4.54 9.91 9.26
C PHE A 66 -4.35 8.74 8.30
N VAL A 67 -4.94 7.57 8.60
CA VAL A 67 -4.87 6.37 7.76
C VAL A 67 -5.43 6.64 6.36
N VAL A 68 -6.59 7.29 6.25
CA VAL A 68 -7.19 7.66 4.96
C VAL A 68 -6.26 8.58 4.16
N VAL A 69 -5.72 9.62 4.79
CA VAL A 69 -4.84 10.59 4.13
C VAL A 69 -3.53 9.94 3.68
N ILE A 70 -2.88 9.14 4.52
CA ILE A 70 -1.59 8.52 4.19
C ILE A 70 -1.75 7.48 3.09
N MET A 71 -2.85 6.71 3.09
CA MET A 71 -3.16 5.76 2.02
C MET A 71 -3.39 6.47 0.69
N ALA A 72 -4.16 7.56 0.68
CA ALA A 72 -4.39 8.35 -0.53
C ALA A 72 -3.09 8.95 -1.09
N LEU A 73 -2.21 9.47 -0.21
CA LEU A 73 -0.89 9.97 -0.60
C LEU A 73 0.00 8.83 -1.16
N ALA A 74 0.02 7.68 -0.48
CA ALA A 74 0.83 6.53 -0.83
C ALA A 74 0.41 5.85 -2.15
N ALA A 75 -0.89 5.88 -2.47
CA ALA A 75 -1.44 5.34 -3.71
C ALA A 75 -1.13 6.20 -4.95
N THR A 76 -0.58 7.40 -4.77
CA THR A 76 -0.31 8.30 -5.90
C THR A 76 0.83 7.79 -6.78
N ARG A 77 0.70 7.98 -8.10
CA ARG A 77 1.70 7.54 -9.08
C ARG A 77 3.13 8.05 -8.79
N PRO A 78 3.36 9.32 -8.39
CA PRO A 78 4.70 9.81 -8.08
C PRO A 78 5.35 9.07 -6.91
N VAL A 79 4.58 8.77 -5.85
CA VAL A 79 5.06 8.03 -4.67
C VAL A 79 5.33 6.58 -5.03
N LEU A 80 4.41 5.91 -5.73
CA LEU A 80 4.61 4.53 -6.19
C LEU A 80 5.85 4.40 -7.07
N ARG A 81 6.09 5.36 -7.97
CA ARG A 81 7.28 5.37 -8.85
C ARG A 81 8.57 5.58 -8.08
N PHE A 82 8.55 6.45 -7.08
CA PHE A 82 9.68 6.63 -6.18
C PHE A 82 9.98 5.32 -5.44
N SER A 83 8.98 4.70 -4.83
CA SER A 83 9.12 3.42 -4.12
C SER A 83 9.57 2.29 -5.06
N GLU A 84 9.04 2.22 -6.28
CA GLU A 84 9.51 1.28 -7.31
C GLU A 84 10.99 1.50 -7.62
N THR A 85 11.46 2.75 -7.72
CA THR A 85 12.87 3.06 -7.96
C THR A 85 13.75 2.59 -6.80
N CYS A 86 13.30 2.82 -5.56
CA CYS A 86 14.00 2.34 -4.36
C CYS A 86 14.05 0.80 -4.31
N LEU A 87 12.94 0.12 -4.63
CA LEU A 87 12.88 -1.35 -4.63
C LEU A 87 13.65 -1.95 -5.80
N ARG A 88 13.69 -1.26 -6.95
CA ARG A 88 14.46 -1.68 -8.13
C ARG A 88 15.95 -1.80 -7.82
N PHE A 89 16.49 -0.94 -6.94
CA PHE A 89 17.86 -1.05 -6.47
C PHE A 89 18.16 -2.45 -5.90
N PHE A 90 17.23 -3.01 -5.12
CA PHE A 90 17.35 -4.36 -4.57
C PHE A 90 17.01 -5.45 -5.59
N ALA A 91 15.99 -5.23 -6.44
CA ALA A 91 15.61 -6.18 -7.47
C ALA A 91 16.71 -6.42 -8.52
N LYS A 92 17.58 -5.42 -8.75
CA LYS A 92 18.74 -5.55 -9.64
C LYS A 92 19.71 -6.66 -9.24
N PHE A 93 19.83 -6.98 -7.95
CA PHE A 93 20.68 -8.09 -7.51
C PHE A 93 20.19 -9.45 -8.05
N GLY A 94 18.89 -9.57 -8.34
CA GLY A 94 18.28 -10.74 -8.98
C GLY A 94 17.84 -10.47 -10.42
N LYS A 95 18.54 -9.57 -11.13
CA LYS A 95 18.31 -9.22 -12.53
C LYS A 95 16.89 -8.74 -12.86
N GLU A 96 16.21 -8.11 -11.89
CA GLU A 96 14.85 -7.60 -12.08
C GLU A 96 13.83 -8.68 -12.53
N SER A 97 14.13 -9.96 -12.23
CA SER A 97 13.22 -11.09 -12.46
C SER A 97 11.95 -10.98 -11.59
N PRO A 98 10.85 -11.65 -11.94
CA PRO A 98 9.64 -11.69 -11.11
C PRO A 98 9.93 -12.16 -9.67
N ALA A 99 10.83 -13.13 -9.50
CA ALA A 99 11.30 -13.58 -8.20
C ALA A 99 12.04 -12.49 -7.41
N ALA A 100 12.95 -11.75 -8.06
CA ALA A 100 13.69 -10.68 -7.43
C ALA A 100 12.79 -9.52 -7.00
N TRP A 101 11.82 -9.15 -7.83
CA TRP A 101 10.80 -8.17 -7.48
C TRP A 101 9.92 -8.65 -6.33
N TRP A 102 9.46 -9.89 -6.37
CA TRP A 102 8.64 -10.48 -5.32
C TRP A 102 9.35 -10.46 -3.96
N LEU A 103 10.61 -10.92 -3.91
CA LEU A 103 11.44 -10.86 -2.69
C LEU A 103 11.70 -9.42 -2.24
N SER A 104 12.02 -8.52 -3.18
CA SER A 104 12.29 -7.11 -2.86
C SER A 104 11.07 -6.45 -2.24
N ILE A 105 9.87 -6.69 -2.78
CA ILE A 105 8.63 -6.13 -2.24
C ILE A 105 8.34 -6.73 -0.85
N LEU A 106 8.44 -8.04 -0.69
CA LEU A 106 8.09 -8.70 0.57
C LEU A 106 9.09 -8.51 1.71
N ILE A 107 10.33 -8.12 1.40
CA ILE A 107 11.36 -7.87 2.41
C ILE A 107 11.51 -6.37 2.64
N ILE A 108 11.74 -5.58 1.59
CA ILE A 108 12.14 -4.18 1.74
C ILE A 108 10.95 -3.29 2.04
N ALA A 109 9.77 -3.52 1.46
CA ALA A 109 8.63 -2.66 1.73
C ALA A 109 8.16 -2.74 3.20
N PRO A 110 8.11 -3.91 3.86
CA PRO A 110 7.87 -4.00 5.30
C PRO A 110 8.90 -3.29 6.17
N LEU A 111 10.19 -3.39 5.82
CA LEU A 111 11.26 -2.71 6.56
C LEU A 111 11.16 -1.18 6.39
N LEU A 112 10.89 -0.69 5.17
CA LEU A 112 10.67 0.72 4.90
C LEU A 112 9.35 1.24 5.48
N GLY A 113 8.36 0.38 5.65
CA GLY A 113 7.08 0.71 6.25
C GLY A 113 7.22 1.25 7.67
N SER A 114 8.27 0.86 8.38
CA SER A 114 8.62 1.40 9.69
C SER A 114 8.96 2.90 9.70
N LEU A 115 9.27 3.48 8.52
CA LEU A 115 9.59 4.90 8.35
C LEU A 115 8.40 5.73 7.84
N ILE A 116 7.36 5.09 7.30
CA ILE A 116 6.19 5.78 6.74
C ILE A 116 4.99 5.55 7.65
N THR A 117 4.52 4.31 7.71
CA THR A 117 3.45 3.72 8.54
C THR A 117 2.97 2.44 7.85
N GLU A 118 2.40 1.51 8.61
CA GLU A 118 1.88 0.25 8.07
C GLU A 118 0.88 0.43 6.91
N PRO A 119 -0.14 1.31 6.97
CA PRO A 119 -1.11 1.44 5.89
C PRO A 119 -0.48 1.96 4.60
N GLY A 120 0.43 2.93 4.70
CA GLY A 120 1.15 3.46 3.53
C GLY A 120 2.04 2.40 2.87
N ALA A 121 2.79 1.64 3.68
CA ALA A 121 3.65 0.55 3.21
C ALA A 121 2.84 -0.56 2.53
N MET A 122 1.70 -0.91 3.12
CA MET A 122 0.76 -1.89 2.58
C MET A 122 0.21 -1.46 1.23
N THR A 123 -0.27 -0.22 1.12
CA THR A 123 -0.77 0.32 -0.15
C THR A 123 0.30 0.26 -1.23
N ILE A 124 1.52 0.73 -0.95
CA ILE A 124 2.62 0.71 -1.92
C ILE A 124 2.97 -0.72 -2.34
N ALA A 125 3.16 -1.63 -1.38
CA ALA A 125 3.56 -3.00 -1.67
C ALA A 125 2.48 -3.77 -2.43
N ALA A 126 1.22 -3.64 -2.02
CA ALA A 126 0.09 -4.28 -2.68
C ALA A 126 -0.11 -3.78 -4.11
N MET A 127 0.00 -2.46 -4.35
CA MET A 127 -0.09 -1.89 -5.70
C MET A 127 1.08 -2.33 -6.60
N LEU A 128 2.29 -2.40 -6.05
CA LEU A 128 3.45 -2.89 -6.81
C LEU A 128 3.33 -4.39 -7.14
N LEU A 129 2.86 -5.21 -6.20
CA LEU A 129 2.53 -6.60 -6.50
C LEU A 129 1.43 -6.69 -7.56
N ALA A 130 0.35 -5.93 -7.44
CA ALA A 130 -0.75 -5.93 -8.41
C ALA A 130 -0.24 -5.64 -9.83
N LYS A 131 0.62 -4.62 -9.96
CA LYS A 131 1.18 -4.18 -11.23
C LYS A 131 2.19 -5.16 -11.84
N LYS A 132 3.11 -5.66 -11.02
CA LYS A 132 4.27 -6.47 -11.47
C LYS A 132 3.97 -7.97 -11.46
N PHE A 133 3.45 -8.46 -10.35
CA PHE A 133 3.30 -9.88 -10.06
C PHE A 133 1.93 -10.43 -10.50
N TYR A 134 0.81 -9.81 -10.09
CA TYR A 134 -0.53 -10.31 -10.43
C TYR A 134 -0.89 -10.18 -11.90
N ARG A 135 -0.25 -9.26 -12.63
CA ARG A 135 -0.35 -9.16 -14.09
C ARG A 135 0.06 -10.46 -14.80
N LEU A 136 0.98 -11.22 -14.21
CA LEU A 136 1.43 -12.52 -14.72
C LEU A 136 0.49 -13.69 -14.37
N LYS A 137 -0.67 -13.42 -13.76
CA LYS A 137 -1.71 -14.40 -13.40
C LYS A 137 -1.16 -15.60 -12.60
N PRO A 138 -0.62 -15.36 -11.39
CA PRO A 138 -0.16 -16.43 -10.51
C PRO A 138 -1.31 -17.38 -10.14
N SER A 139 -0.96 -18.59 -9.68
CA SER A 139 -1.98 -19.52 -9.16
C SER A 139 -2.73 -18.89 -7.98
N PRO A 140 -4.01 -19.23 -7.75
CA PRO A 140 -4.75 -18.70 -6.60
C PRO A 140 -4.06 -19.00 -5.26
N GLN A 141 -3.46 -20.18 -5.13
CA GLN A 141 -2.73 -20.57 -3.92
C GLN A 141 -1.54 -19.64 -3.68
N PHE A 142 -0.73 -19.39 -4.71
CA PHE A 142 0.44 -18.53 -4.59
C PHE A 142 0.06 -17.05 -4.40
N ALA A 143 -1.03 -16.61 -5.03
CA ALA A 143 -1.64 -15.30 -4.82
C ALA A 143 -2.03 -15.05 -3.36
N TYR A 144 -2.81 -15.96 -2.75
CA TYR A 144 -3.23 -15.80 -1.34
C TYR A 144 -2.06 -15.96 -0.38
N ALA A 145 -1.13 -16.89 -0.65
CA ALA A 145 0.10 -17.05 0.11
C ALA A 145 0.94 -15.78 0.13
N THR A 146 1.08 -15.11 -1.02
CA THR A 146 1.84 -13.86 -1.15
C THR A 146 1.19 -12.71 -0.37
N LEU A 147 -0.14 -12.53 -0.46
CA LEU A 147 -0.84 -11.50 0.29
C LEU A 147 -0.79 -11.74 1.80
N GLY A 148 -1.01 -12.98 2.23
CA GLY A 148 -0.90 -13.36 3.64
C GLY A 148 0.48 -13.08 4.19
N LEU A 149 1.53 -13.48 3.46
CA LEU A 149 2.92 -13.19 3.83
C LEU A 149 3.22 -11.69 3.84
N LEU A 150 2.73 -10.93 2.87
CA LEU A 150 2.90 -9.48 2.84
C LEU A 150 2.35 -8.83 4.12
N PHE A 151 1.11 -9.13 4.49
CA PHE A 151 0.48 -8.53 5.67
C PHE A 151 1.18 -8.92 6.96
N VAL A 152 1.61 -10.18 7.07
CA VAL A 152 2.42 -10.63 8.21
C VAL A 152 3.74 -9.88 8.26
N ASN A 153 4.47 -9.76 7.15
CA ASN A 153 5.75 -9.08 7.13
C ASN A 153 5.60 -7.59 7.46
N ILE A 154 4.58 -6.90 6.91
CA ILE A 154 4.29 -5.49 7.22
C ILE A 154 4.04 -5.31 8.72
N SER A 155 3.19 -6.16 9.29
CA SER A 155 2.90 -6.12 10.73
C SER A 155 4.14 -6.35 11.59
N VAL A 156 4.99 -7.32 11.22
CA VAL A 156 6.26 -7.59 11.93
C VAL A 156 7.26 -6.43 11.74
N GLY A 157 7.26 -5.79 10.58
CA GLY A 157 8.08 -4.61 10.26
C GLY A 157 7.71 -3.37 11.07
N GLY A 158 6.44 -3.24 11.47
CA GLY A 158 5.95 -2.13 12.30
C GLY A 158 6.60 -2.02 13.69
N VAL A 159 7.31 -3.06 14.16
CA VAL A 159 7.98 -3.07 15.48
C VAL A 159 9.37 -2.40 15.45
N LEU A 160 9.89 -2.03 14.27
CA LEU A 160 11.23 -1.43 14.15
C LEU A 160 11.32 -0.01 14.73
N THR A 161 10.22 0.72 14.78
CA THR A 161 10.14 2.10 15.27
C THR A 161 8.92 2.29 16.16
N ASN A 162 8.96 3.28 17.04
CA ASN A 162 7.89 3.52 18.01
C ASN A 162 6.63 4.22 17.45
N PHE A 163 6.64 4.56 16.16
CA PHE A 163 5.56 5.28 15.48
C PHE A 163 4.87 4.44 14.38
N ALA A 164 5.50 3.37 13.89
CA ALA A 164 5.03 2.69 12.69
C ALA A 164 3.68 1.98 12.82
N ALA A 165 3.34 1.52 14.04
CA ALA A 165 2.10 0.80 14.32
C ALA A 165 1.39 1.35 15.57
N PRO A 166 0.06 1.52 15.56
CA PRO A 166 -0.68 1.99 16.73
C PRO A 166 -0.49 1.15 18.00
N PRO A 167 -0.50 -0.20 17.96
CA PRO A 167 -0.23 -1.00 19.16
C PRO A 167 1.18 -0.80 19.71
N VAL A 168 2.15 -0.57 18.82
CA VAL A 168 3.53 -0.26 19.20
C VAL A 168 3.61 1.09 19.89
N LEU A 169 2.93 2.12 19.36
CA LEU A 169 2.83 3.44 19.99
C LEU A 169 2.17 3.35 21.38
N MET A 170 1.13 2.55 21.54
CA MET A 170 0.46 2.33 22.83
C MET A 170 1.42 1.74 23.88
N VAL A 171 2.24 0.75 23.51
CA VAL A 171 3.24 0.19 24.41
C VAL A 171 4.41 1.15 24.62
N ALA A 172 4.91 1.77 23.56
CA ALA A 172 6.05 2.69 23.63
C ALA A 172 5.72 3.91 24.50
N SER A 173 4.52 4.47 24.43
CA SER A 173 4.09 5.56 25.31
C SER A 173 4.01 5.14 26.78
N LYS A 174 3.66 3.88 27.07
CA LYS A 174 3.54 3.39 28.44
C LYS A 174 4.91 3.10 29.08
N TRP A 175 5.88 2.69 28.28
CA TRP A 175 7.22 2.27 28.70
C TRP A 175 8.31 3.27 28.28
N GLU A 176 7.93 4.42 27.74
CA GLU A 176 8.80 5.48 27.22
C GLU A 176 9.87 4.99 26.21
N LEU A 177 9.52 3.95 25.43
CA LEU A 177 10.44 3.35 24.47
C LEU A 177 10.70 4.31 23.30
N THR A 178 11.97 4.62 23.09
CA THR A 178 12.44 5.35 21.91
C THR A 178 12.50 4.43 20.70
N SER A 179 12.44 5.01 19.49
CA SER A 179 12.66 4.26 18.24
C SER A 179 13.99 3.50 18.22
N LEU A 180 15.04 4.05 18.85
CA LEU A 180 16.34 3.39 18.93
C LEU A 180 16.29 2.15 19.81
N GLU A 181 15.67 2.23 20.98
CA GLU A 181 15.53 1.09 21.90
C GLU A 181 14.67 -0.02 21.27
N MET A 182 13.62 0.34 20.54
CA MET A 182 12.83 -0.63 19.80
C MET A 182 13.66 -1.35 18.75
N PHE A 183 14.42 -0.60 17.95
CA PHE A 183 15.31 -1.18 16.94
C PHE A 183 16.37 -2.10 17.56
N GLN A 184 16.98 -1.71 18.68
CA GLN A 184 17.99 -2.51 19.36
C GLN A 184 17.44 -3.82 19.94
N ASN A 185 16.22 -3.81 20.49
CA ASN A 185 15.63 -4.98 21.15
C ASN A 185 14.92 -5.94 20.18
N PHE A 186 14.25 -5.40 19.16
CA PHE A 186 13.37 -6.15 18.27
C PHE A 186 13.89 -6.23 16.82
N GLY A 187 14.78 -5.31 16.41
CA GLY A 187 15.17 -5.15 15.01
C GLY A 187 15.77 -6.39 14.38
N GLU A 188 16.71 -7.05 15.06
CA GLU A 188 17.32 -8.29 14.57
C GLU A 188 16.28 -9.41 14.39
N LYS A 189 15.33 -9.52 15.32
CA LYS A 189 14.30 -10.57 15.32
C LYS A 189 13.29 -10.32 14.20
N THR A 190 12.90 -9.06 14.01
CA THR A 190 12.02 -8.60 12.93
C THR A 190 12.66 -8.86 11.56
N ILE A 191 13.90 -8.44 11.35
CA ILE A 191 14.60 -8.64 10.08
C ILE A 191 14.76 -10.14 9.80
N LEU A 192 15.19 -10.92 10.80
CA LEU A 192 15.35 -12.36 10.65
C LEU A 192 14.01 -13.06 10.35
N ALA A 193 12.94 -12.68 11.04
CA ALA A 193 11.60 -13.24 10.80
C ALA A 193 11.14 -12.97 9.36
N ILE A 194 11.28 -11.74 8.87
CA ILE A 194 10.90 -11.36 7.50
C ILE A 194 11.75 -12.11 6.45
N LEU A 195 13.06 -12.23 6.68
CA LEU A 195 13.96 -12.95 5.76
C LEU A 195 13.65 -14.45 5.73
N LEU A 196 13.45 -15.08 6.89
CA LEU A 196 13.14 -16.51 6.99
C LEU A 196 11.76 -16.83 6.42
N SER A 197 10.73 -16.03 6.73
CA SER A 197 9.37 -16.23 6.20
C SER A 197 9.36 -16.09 4.67
N SER A 198 9.99 -15.03 4.15
CA SER A 198 10.08 -14.78 2.70
C SER A 198 10.92 -15.82 1.99
N GLY A 199 12.04 -16.24 2.58
CA GLY A 199 12.88 -17.32 2.06
C GLY A 199 12.17 -18.67 2.03
N LEU A 200 11.42 -19.01 3.08
CA LEU A 200 10.65 -20.26 3.12
C LEU A 200 9.58 -20.30 2.02
N TYR A 201 8.78 -19.24 1.89
CA TYR A 201 7.76 -19.16 0.83
C TYR A 201 8.39 -19.14 -0.56
N PHE A 202 9.53 -18.46 -0.73
CA PHE A 202 10.29 -18.52 -1.97
C PHE A 202 10.68 -19.96 -2.33
N LEU A 203 11.19 -20.74 -1.37
CA LEU A 203 11.59 -22.13 -1.61
C LEU A 203 10.39 -23.03 -1.95
N ILE A 204 9.25 -22.82 -1.29
CA ILE A 204 8.00 -23.56 -1.55
C ILE A 204 7.50 -23.27 -2.97
N PHE A 205 7.45 -21.99 -3.38
CA PHE A 205 6.87 -21.54 -4.65
C PHE A 205 7.91 -21.30 -5.76
N ARG A 206 9.16 -21.75 -5.58
CA ARG A 206 10.27 -21.49 -6.53
C ARG A 206 9.99 -21.95 -7.96
N ARG A 207 9.19 -23.01 -8.13
CA ARG A 207 8.83 -23.55 -9.44
C ARG A 207 7.89 -22.60 -10.17
N GLU A 208 6.83 -22.16 -9.50
CA GLU A 208 5.88 -21.18 -10.05
C GLU A 208 6.57 -19.85 -10.37
N LEU A 209 7.45 -19.37 -9.48
CA LEU A 209 8.25 -18.16 -9.72
C LEU A 209 9.15 -18.26 -10.95
N ASN A 210 9.78 -19.41 -11.18
CA ASN A 210 10.60 -19.64 -12.37
C ASN A 210 9.75 -19.74 -13.65
N GLU A 211 8.57 -20.35 -13.58
CA GLU A 211 7.63 -20.41 -14.71
C GLU A 211 7.14 -19.00 -15.07
N MET A 212 6.86 -18.16 -14.07
CA MET A 212 6.54 -16.75 -14.27
C MET A 212 7.70 -15.98 -14.91
N GLY A 213 8.94 -16.26 -14.52
CA GLY A 213 10.14 -15.69 -15.16
C GLY A 213 10.26 -16.04 -16.64
N LYS A 214 9.80 -17.22 -17.07
CA LYS A 214 9.76 -17.60 -18.49
C LYS A 214 8.59 -16.97 -19.25
N ALA A 215 7.50 -16.68 -18.54
CA ALA A 215 6.33 -16.01 -19.12
C ALA A 215 6.49 -14.49 -19.20
N ALA A 216 7.36 -13.91 -18.35
CA ALA A 216 7.77 -12.51 -18.47
C ALA A 216 8.60 -12.32 -19.75
N GLY A 217 8.38 -11.19 -20.44
CA GLY A 217 9.17 -10.85 -21.62
C GLY A 217 10.63 -10.64 -21.23
N ASP A 218 11.54 -11.24 -21.98
CA ASP A 218 12.98 -11.04 -21.85
C ASP A 218 13.39 -9.80 -22.64
N HIS A 219 13.57 -8.66 -21.96
CA HIS A 219 13.93 -7.40 -22.60
C HIS A 219 15.45 -7.21 -22.75
N ASP A 220 16.29 -7.98 -22.05
CA ASP A 220 17.76 -7.85 -22.07
C ASP A 220 18.50 -8.99 -22.81
N GLY A 221 17.76 -10.03 -23.20
CA GLY A 221 18.23 -11.15 -24.03
C GLY A 221 19.05 -12.18 -23.25
N ASP A 222 18.95 -12.22 -21.93
CA ASP A 222 19.74 -13.10 -21.07
C ASP A 222 19.07 -14.45 -20.77
N GLY A 223 17.85 -14.67 -21.28
CA GLY A 223 17.04 -15.86 -21.09
C GLY A 223 16.18 -15.86 -19.82
N ILE A 224 16.13 -14.75 -19.08
CA ILE A 224 15.28 -14.53 -17.89
C ILE A 224 14.35 -13.34 -18.17
N GLY A 225 13.04 -13.56 -18.13
CA GLY A 225 12.09 -12.45 -18.29
C GLY A 225 12.22 -11.42 -17.17
N ASP A 226 12.26 -10.15 -17.53
CA ASP A 226 12.43 -9.01 -16.63
C ASP A 226 11.18 -8.12 -16.62
N LEU A 227 10.92 -7.48 -15.48
CA LEU A 227 9.73 -6.63 -15.29
C LEU A 227 10.06 -5.14 -15.49
N VAL A 228 10.83 -4.84 -16.54
CA VAL A 228 11.16 -3.47 -16.93
C VAL A 228 9.94 -2.82 -17.59
N GLU A 229 9.44 -1.74 -17.01
CA GLU A 229 8.40 -0.92 -17.63
C GLU A 229 8.98 0.42 -18.10
N THR A 230 8.79 0.71 -19.39
CA THR A 230 9.08 1.99 -20.03
C THR A 230 7.88 2.95 -19.93
N GLU A 231 7.44 3.28 -18.71
CA GLU A 231 6.53 4.43 -18.57
C GLU A 231 7.30 5.76 -18.56
N ARG A 232 6.65 6.83 -19.02
CA ARG A 232 7.19 8.20 -18.95
C ARG A 232 7.54 8.58 -17.51
N LYS A 233 8.72 9.17 -17.35
CA LYS A 233 9.25 9.64 -16.07
C LYS A 233 8.38 10.78 -15.53
N VAL A 234 7.91 10.65 -14.29
CA VAL A 234 7.30 11.76 -13.56
C VAL A 234 8.39 12.81 -13.26
N PRO A 235 8.13 14.11 -13.44
CA PRO A 235 9.07 15.15 -13.06
C PRO A 235 9.48 15.05 -11.58
N ILE A 236 10.78 15.07 -11.30
CA ILE A 236 11.34 14.90 -9.95
C ILE A 236 10.73 15.90 -8.96
N PHE A 237 10.50 17.14 -9.38
CA PHE A 237 9.87 18.15 -8.54
C PHE A 237 8.49 17.72 -8.03
N ILE A 238 7.65 17.11 -8.88
CA ILE A 238 6.32 16.65 -8.48
C ILE A 238 6.45 15.52 -7.45
N THR A 239 7.37 14.58 -7.67
CA THR A 239 7.67 13.53 -6.70
C THR A 239 8.13 14.10 -5.37
N LEU A 240 9.05 15.08 -5.37
CA LEU A 240 9.51 15.72 -4.13
C LEU A 240 8.39 16.42 -3.38
N VAL A 241 7.48 17.10 -4.09
CA VAL A 241 6.30 17.73 -3.45
C VAL A 241 5.39 16.67 -2.83
N HIS A 242 5.14 15.54 -3.50
CA HIS A 242 4.33 14.44 -2.94
C HIS A 242 4.96 13.84 -1.69
N LEU A 243 6.27 13.57 -1.73
CA LEU A 243 7.02 13.08 -0.57
C LEU A 243 7.04 14.12 0.57
N GLY A 244 7.10 15.41 0.24
CA GLY A 244 6.97 16.50 1.20
C GLY A 244 5.62 16.49 1.91
N PHE A 245 4.51 16.32 1.19
CA PHE A 245 3.18 16.18 1.80
C PHE A 245 3.04 14.91 2.63
N MET A 246 3.64 13.80 2.20
CA MET A 246 3.70 12.58 3.00
C MET A 246 4.45 12.79 4.32
N ALA A 247 5.64 13.41 4.26
CA ALA A 247 6.44 13.73 5.45
C ALA A 247 5.72 14.73 6.37
N TRP A 248 5.04 15.73 5.80
CA TRP A 248 4.19 16.66 6.56
C TRP A 248 3.09 15.92 7.32
N THR A 249 2.34 15.06 6.64
CA THR A 249 1.26 14.27 7.24
C THR A 249 1.77 13.41 8.39
N VAL A 250 2.91 12.73 8.21
CA VAL A 250 3.55 11.91 9.26
C VAL A 250 4.00 12.77 10.44
N THR A 251 4.66 13.91 10.19
CA THR A 251 5.16 14.81 11.24
C THR A 251 4.03 15.39 12.08
N PHE A 252 2.91 15.72 11.44
CA PHE A 252 1.75 16.32 12.10
C PHE A 252 0.63 15.31 12.38
N ALA A 253 0.92 14.00 12.44
CA ALA A 253 -0.08 12.94 12.59
C ALA A 253 -0.99 13.11 13.83
N HIS A 254 -0.50 13.76 14.88
CA HIS A 254 -1.27 14.04 16.11
C HIS A 254 -2.12 15.32 16.05
N TYR A 255 -2.08 16.07 14.94
CA TYR A 255 -2.77 17.35 14.76
C TYR A 255 -3.69 17.33 13.52
N PRO A 256 -4.94 16.81 13.64
CA PRO A 256 -5.88 16.70 12.53
C PRO A 256 -6.04 17.94 11.65
N PRO A 257 -6.19 19.16 12.21
CA PRO A 257 -6.34 20.35 11.37
C PRO A 257 -5.16 20.59 10.42
N LEU A 258 -3.93 20.27 10.84
CA LEU A 258 -2.72 20.52 10.06
C LEU A 258 -2.54 19.51 8.93
N PHE A 259 -2.72 18.21 9.19
CA PHE A 259 -2.57 17.21 8.13
C PHE A 259 -3.78 17.19 7.19
N ILE A 260 -4.99 17.48 7.67
CA ILE A 260 -6.16 17.62 6.79
C ILE A 260 -6.03 18.86 5.92
N GLY A 261 -5.61 20.00 6.48
CA GLY A 261 -5.34 21.21 5.70
C GLY A 261 -4.26 20.97 4.64
N GLY A 262 -3.16 20.29 5.01
CA GLY A 262 -2.12 19.86 4.08
C GLY A 262 -2.65 18.92 3.00
N PHE A 263 -3.52 17.98 3.34
CA PHE A 263 -4.14 17.05 2.39
C PHE A 263 -5.08 17.75 1.40
N LEU A 264 -5.89 18.71 1.85
CA LEU A 264 -6.76 19.49 0.96
C LEU A 264 -5.93 20.30 -0.05
N PHE A 265 -4.84 20.92 0.40
CA PHE A 265 -3.91 21.58 -0.51
C PHE A 265 -3.23 20.58 -1.46
N PHE A 266 -2.86 19.41 -0.95
CA PHE A 266 -2.31 18.33 -1.77
C PHE A 266 -3.27 17.90 -2.88
N ILE A 267 -4.57 17.75 -2.60
CA ILE A 267 -5.59 17.44 -3.62
C ILE A 267 -5.59 18.52 -4.71
N ALA A 268 -5.58 19.80 -4.32
CA ALA A 268 -5.52 20.90 -5.29
C ALA A 268 -4.23 20.86 -6.13
N PHE A 269 -3.07 20.58 -5.51
CA PHE A 269 -1.80 20.40 -6.22
C PHE A 269 -1.83 19.20 -7.18
N SER A 270 -2.35 18.07 -6.74
CA SER A 270 -2.51 16.85 -7.53
C SER A 270 -3.40 17.11 -8.76
N GLN A 271 -4.53 17.78 -8.58
CA GLN A 271 -5.40 18.21 -9.67
C GLN A 271 -4.71 19.18 -10.63
N ALA A 272 -3.98 20.17 -10.11
CA ALA A 272 -3.25 21.15 -10.94
C ALA A 272 -2.10 20.50 -11.74
N THR A 273 -1.48 19.47 -11.18
CA THR A 273 -0.37 18.75 -11.82
C THR A 273 -0.81 17.47 -12.54
N ALA A 274 -2.12 17.20 -12.63
CA ALA A 274 -2.67 16.00 -13.23
C ALA A 274 -2.14 15.74 -14.65
N HIS A 275 -1.90 16.80 -15.44
CA HIS A 275 -1.34 16.68 -16.79
C HIS A 275 0.08 16.10 -16.85
N HIS A 276 0.84 16.21 -15.76
CA HIS A 276 2.17 15.63 -15.60
C HIS A 276 2.14 14.28 -14.88
N GLN A 277 0.98 13.90 -14.32
CA GLN A 277 0.80 12.68 -13.54
C GLN A 277 0.03 11.60 -14.33
N HIS A 278 -0.90 11.99 -15.19
CA HIS A 278 -1.72 11.14 -16.04
C HIS A 278 -1.74 11.74 -17.45
N ASP A 279 -1.59 10.88 -18.49
CA ASP A 279 -1.92 11.31 -19.84
C ASP A 279 -3.41 11.64 -19.90
N VAL A 280 -3.78 12.51 -20.83
CA VAL A 280 -5.15 12.99 -21.07
C VAL A 280 -6.05 11.83 -21.54
N ILE A 281 -6.51 11.02 -20.59
CA ILE A 281 -7.82 10.37 -20.57
C ILE A 281 -8.27 10.48 -19.11
N CYS A 282 -9.34 11.23 -18.90
CA CYS A 282 -9.90 11.52 -17.59
C CYS A 282 -10.22 10.23 -16.82
N VAL A 283 -9.32 9.82 -15.92
CA VAL A 283 -9.55 8.83 -14.87
C VAL A 283 -9.09 9.47 -13.56
N ALA A 284 -9.73 10.58 -13.21
CA ALA A 284 -9.72 11.00 -11.81
C ALA A 284 -10.72 10.10 -11.08
N ARG A 285 -10.22 9.18 -10.25
CA ARG A 285 -10.95 8.74 -9.06
C ARG A 285 -9.95 8.26 -8.02
N PHE A 286 -9.95 9.02 -6.91
CA PHE A 286 -9.79 8.46 -5.58
C PHE A 286 -10.78 7.30 -5.41
#